data_AF-A0A183DA47-F1
#
_entry.id   AF-A0A183DA47-F1
#
_cell.length_a   1.000
_cell.length_b   1.000
_cell.length_c   1.000
_cell.angle_alpha   90.00
_cell.angle_beta   90.00
_cell.angle_gamma   90.00
#
_symmetry.space_group_name_H-M   'P 1'
#
loop_
_entity.id
_entity.type
_entity.pdbx_description
1 polymer ?
#
loop_
_entity_poly.entity_id
_entity_poly.type
_entity_poly.pdbx_seq_one_letter_code
_entity_poly.pdbx_strand_id
1 'polypeptide(L)'
;SSTVSLIPDGEKDVKWDSFPSALFHVHEWIVDSCELMAHFISFFQDAADDNNTRLRICQAVGFWIRACPTHFDAPLCRLVDRLKVLALSKNTPDAAALLDLSAM
;
A
#
# COMPACT_ATOMS: atom_id res chain seq x y z
N SER A 1 -20.03 -11.80 49.93
CA SER A 1 -18.74 -11.29 49.42
C SER A 1 -18.54 -11.90 48.05
N SER A 2 -18.69 -11.10 46.99
CA SER A 2 -18.46 -11.55 45.61
C SER A 2 -17.65 -10.46 44.91
N THR A 3 -16.39 -10.75 44.66
CA THR A 3 -15.47 -9.90 43.90
C THR A 3 -15.80 -10.03 42.42
N VAL A 4 -16.39 -8.97 41.86
CA VAL A 4 -16.48 -8.80 40.41
C VAL A 4 -15.07 -8.50 39.92
N SER A 5 -14.48 -9.46 39.20
CA SER A 5 -13.22 -9.25 38.50
C SER A 5 -13.52 -8.43 37.25
N LEU A 6 -13.15 -7.15 37.27
CA LEU A 6 -13.11 -6.30 36.09
C LEU A 6 -12.03 -6.85 35.17
N ILE A 7 -12.44 -7.51 34.09
CA ILE A 7 -11.53 -7.79 32.97
C ILE A 7 -11.22 -6.42 32.35
N PRO A 8 -9.96 -5.96 32.30
CA PRO A 8 -9.64 -4.79 31.53
C PRO A 8 -9.91 -5.12 30.07
N ASP A 9 -10.81 -4.36 29.44
CA ASP A 9 -11.05 -4.39 28.00
C ASP A 9 -9.69 -4.15 27.34
N GLY A 10 -9.10 -5.24 26.85
CA GLY A 10 -7.78 -5.21 26.27
C GLY A 10 -7.84 -4.33 25.04
N GLU A 11 -7.28 -3.11 25.16
CA GLU A 11 -6.93 -2.27 24.03
C GLU A 11 -6.09 -3.15 23.08
N LYS A 12 -6.74 -3.69 22.05
CA LYS A 12 -6.07 -4.46 21.02
C LYS A 12 -5.19 -3.45 20.31
N ASP A 13 -3.89 -3.53 20.53
CA ASP A 13 -2.89 -2.79 19.78
C ASP A 13 -3.27 -2.85 18.30
N VAL A 14 -3.76 -1.73 17.76
CA VAL A 14 -4.14 -1.62 16.35
C VAL A 14 -2.84 -1.74 15.58
N LYS A 15 -2.57 -2.95 15.08
CA LYS A 15 -1.34 -3.27 14.37
C LYS A 15 -1.14 -2.25 13.24
N TRP A 16 0.08 -1.78 13.03
CA TRP A 16 0.39 -0.70 12.07
C TRP A 16 -0.06 -0.99 10.63
N ASP A 17 -0.25 -2.25 10.26
CA ASP A 17 -0.79 -2.68 8.96
C ASP A 17 -2.33 -2.60 8.87
N SER A 18 -3.03 -2.33 9.97
CA SER A 18 -4.50 -2.22 10.01
C SER A 18 -5.02 -1.11 9.09
N PHE A 19 -4.29 0.01 8.99
CA PHE A 19 -4.71 1.12 8.14
C PHE A 19 -4.50 0.86 6.64
N PRO A 20 -3.31 0.46 6.15
CA PRO A 20 -3.14 0.04 4.76
C PRO A 20 -4.09 -1.11 4.38
N SER A 21 -4.27 -2.09 5.27
CA SER A 21 -5.22 -3.18 5.06
C SER A 21 -6.64 -2.65 4.89
N ALA A 22 -7.12 -1.79 5.79
CA ALA A 22 -8.45 -1.21 5.69
C ALA A 22 -8.63 -0.45 4.37
N LEU A 23 -7.67 0.40 3.99
CA LEU A 23 -7.71 1.16 2.74
C LEU A 23 -7.89 0.24 1.53
N PHE A 24 -7.02 -0.76 1.34
CA PHE A 24 -7.06 -1.58 0.13
C PHE A 24 -8.29 -2.49 0.05
N HIS A 25 -8.89 -2.86 1.18
CA HIS A 25 -10.14 -3.62 1.19
C HIS A 25 -11.39 -2.77 0.89
N VAL A 26 -11.37 -1.48 1.19
CA VAL A 26 -12.56 -0.61 1.06
C VAL A 26 -12.47 0.40 -0.08
N HIS A 27 -11.30 0.57 -0.71
CA HIS A 27 -11.10 1.63 -1.68
C HIS A 27 -12.08 1.55 -2.86
N GLU A 28 -12.47 0.37 -3.32
CA GLU A 28 -13.43 0.22 -4.44
C GLU A 28 -14.82 0.83 -4.16
N TRP A 29 -15.16 1.08 -2.89
CA TRP A 29 -16.40 1.79 -2.54
C TRP A 29 -16.28 3.31 -2.71
N ILE A 30 -15.05 3.81 -2.88
CA ILE A 30 -14.69 5.23 -2.86
C ILE A 30 -14.08 5.65 -4.20
N VAL A 31 -13.22 4.81 -4.79
CA VAL A 31 -12.37 5.11 -5.94
C VAL A 31 -12.00 3.83 -6.68
N ASP A 32 -11.91 3.91 -8.01
CA ASP A 32 -11.45 2.81 -8.86
C ASP A 32 -9.97 2.45 -8.59
N SER A 33 -9.61 1.17 -8.74
CA SER A 33 -8.23 0.70 -8.52
C SER A 33 -7.20 1.43 -9.40
N CYS A 34 -7.50 1.67 -10.67
CA CYS A 34 -6.60 2.39 -11.57
C CYS A 34 -6.50 3.87 -11.21
N GLU A 35 -7.59 4.49 -10.76
CA GLU A 35 -7.59 5.87 -10.29
C GLU A 35 -6.75 6.03 -8.99
N LEU A 36 -6.91 5.12 -8.03
CA LEU A 36 -6.07 5.07 -6.84
C LEU A 36 -4.58 4.91 -7.19
N MET A 37 -4.25 4.02 -8.13
CA MET A 37 -2.88 3.85 -8.61
C MET A 37 -2.35 5.11 -9.32
N ALA A 38 -3.18 5.80 -10.09
CA ALA A 38 -2.81 7.07 -10.72
C ALA A 38 -2.45 8.13 -9.66
N HIS A 39 -3.18 8.18 -8.54
CA HIS A 39 -2.84 9.04 -7.40
C HIS A 39 -1.49 8.67 -6.77
N PHE A 40 -1.21 7.38 -6.54
CA PHE A 40 0.11 6.95 -6.06
C PHE A 40 1.25 7.39 -7.00
N ILE A 41 1.06 7.29 -8.30
CA ILE A 41 2.04 7.75 -9.30
C ILE A 41 2.23 9.27 -9.19
N SER A 42 1.15 10.04 -9.11
CA SER A 42 1.22 11.51 -8.97
C SER A 42 2.00 11.89 -7.70
N PHE A 43 1.64 11.33 -6.55
CA PHE A 43 2.33 11.59 -5.30
C PHE A 43 3.81 11.19 -5.34
N PHE A 44 4.14 10.10 -6.04
CA PHE A 44 5.53 9.67 -6.21
C PHE A 44 6.35 10.69 -7.01
N GLN A 45 5.75 11.26 -8.05
CA GLN A 45 6.37 12.27 -8.90
C GLN A 45 6.53 13.60 -8.14
N ASP A 46 5.53 14.00 -7.37
CA ASP A 46 5.52 15.23 -6.56
C ASP A 46 6.53 15.18 -5.41
N ALA A 47 6.84 13.99 -4.89
CA ALA A 47 7.89 13.74 -3.89
C ALA A 47 9.30 13.81 -4.48
N ALA A 48 9.57 14.79 -5.35
CA ALA A 48 10.78 14.90 -6.18
C ALA A 48 12.08 14.74 -5.38
N ASP A 49 12.12 15.34 -4.19
CA ASP A 49 13.29 15.41 -3.31
C ASP A 49 13.08 14.66 -1.99
N ASP A 50 11.96 13.94 -1.83
CA ASP A 50 11.65 13.17 -0.62
C ASP A 50 11.70 11.66 -0.89
N ASN A 51 12.90 11.10 -0.71
CA ASN A 51 13.14 9.66 -0.88
C ASN A 51 12.37 8.80 0.13
N ASN A 52 12.07 9.33 1.32
CA ASN A 52 11.31 8.58 2.33
C ASN A 52 9.84 8.45 1.91
N THR A 53 9.24 9.53 1.40
CA THR A 53 7.88 9.48 0.84
C THR A 53 7.79 8.55 -0.36
N ARG A 54 8.77 8.60 -1.28
CA ARG A 54 8.85 7.66 -2.41
C ARG A 54 8.91 6.20 -1.97
N LEU A 55 9.77 5.88 -1.00
CA LEU A 55 9.87 4.53 -0.46
C LEU A 55 8.55 4.07 0.17
N ARG A 56 7.89 4.94 0.95
CA ARG A 56 6.59 4.64 1.56
C ARG A 56 5.50 4.37 0.53
N ILE A 57 5.50 5.09 -0.60
CA ILE A 57 4.59 4.82 -1.71
C ILE A 57 4.86 3.43 -2.31
N CYS A 58 6.12 3.09 -2.58
CA CYS A 58 6.49 1.75 -3.06
C CYS A 58 6.09 0.65 -2.06
N GLN A 59 6.26 0.89 -0.75
CA GLN A 59 5.84 -0.04 0.30
C GLN A 59 4.33 -0.21 0.35
N ALA A 60 3.55 0.87 0.22
CA ALA A 60 2.10 0.84 0.21
C ALA A 60 1.58 0.03 -0.99
N VAL A 61 2.07 0.29 -2.19
CA VAL A 61 1.70 -0.46 -3.40
C VAL A 61 2.15 -1.92 -3.30
N GLY A 62 3.37 -2.17 -2.82
CA GLY A 62 3.85 -3.54 -2.61
C GLY A 62 3.05 -4.31 -1.57
N PHE A 63 2.55 -3.64 -0.52
CA PHE A 63 1.61 -4.23 0.42
C PHE A 63 0.29 -4.58 -0.28
N TRP A 64 -0.24 -3.67 -1.09
CA TRP A 64 -1.48 -3.91 -1.84
C TRP A 64 -1.38 -5.13 -2.75
N ILE A 65 -0.29 -5.24 -3.52
CA ILE A 65 0.00 -6.39 -4.40
C ILE A 65 -0.07 -7.71 -3.61
N ARG A 66 0.57 -7.77 -2.43
CA ARG A 66 0.59 -8.98 -1.60
C ARG A 66 -0.73 -9.26 -0.88
N ALA A 67 -1.43 -8.23 -0.46
CA ALA A 67 -2.65 -8.37 0.33
C ALA A 67 -3.87 -8.72 -0.55
N CYS A 68 -3.93 -8.18 -1.75
CA CYS A 68 -5.08 -8.30 -2.65
C CYS A 68 -4.65 -8.55 -4.11
N PRO A 69 -3.95 -9.66 -4.42
CA PRO A 69 -3.41 -9.91 -5.76
C PRO A 69 -4.49 -9.94 -6.85
N THR A 70 -5.72 -10.35 -6.49
CA THR A 70 -6.85 -10.42 -7.42
C THR A 70 -7.35 -9.06 -7.91
N HIS A 71 -6.96 -7.95 -7.27
CA HIS A 71 -7.31 -6.60 -7.74
C HIS A 71 -6.52 -6.20 -8.99
N PHE A 72 -5.39 -6.87 -9.26
CA PHE A 72 -4.42 -6.47 -10.29
C PHE A 72 -4.72 -7.12 -11.64
N ASP A 73 -5.68 -6.54 -12.35
CA ASP A 73 -5.92 -6.84 -13.75
C ASP A 73 -4.86 -6.24 -14.69
N ALA A 74 -4.98 -6.49 -16.00
CA ALA A 74 -3.98 -6.05 -16.97
C ALA A 74 -3.80 -4.51 -17.02
N PRO A 75 -4.86 -3.67 -17.00
CA PRO A 75 -4.74 -2.23 -16.80
C PRO A 75 -3.95 -1.82 -15.56
N LEU A 76 -4.30 -2.36 -14.38
CA LEU A 76 -3.65 -1.98 -13.13
C LEU A 76 -2.18 -2.42 -13.09
N CYS A 77 -1.88 -3.62 -13.58
CA CYS A 77 -0.51 -4.12 -13.74
C CYS A 77 0.38 -3.15 -14.53
N ARG A 78 -0.12 -2.60 -15.65
CA ARG A 78 0.65 -1.62 -16.45
C ARG A 78 0.97 -0.34 -15.68
N LEU A 79 0.08 0.08 -14.78
CA LEU A 79 0.33 1.26 -13.94
C LEU A 79 1.37 0.96 -12.85
N VAL A 80 1.36 -0.25 -12.27
CA VAL A 80 2.42 -0.70 -11.36
C VAL A 80 3.78 -0.73 -12.07
N ASP A 81 3.84 -1.29 -13.29
CA ASP A 81 5.08 -1.29 -14.09
C ASP A 81 5.58 0.14 -14.35
N ARG A 82 4.68 1.06 -14.66
CA ARG A 82 5.02 2.49 -14.81
C ARG A 82 5.60 3.06 -13.53
N LEU A 83 4.99 2.80 -12.38
CA LEU A 83 5.52 3.22 -11.08
C LEU A 83 6.90 2.61 -10.81
N LYS A 84 7.09 1.33 -11.14
CA LYS A 84 8.37 0.63 -10.99
C LYS A 84 9.48 1.30 -11.80
N VAL A 85 9.22 1.61 -13.08
CA VAL A 85 10.17 2.33 -13.94
C VAL A 85 10.53 3.70 -13.35
N LEU A 86 9.54 4.45 -12.87
CA LEU A 86 9.78 5.74 -12.21
C LEU A 86 10.63 5.58 -10.95
N ALA A 87 10.32 4.61 -10.10
CA ALA A 87 11.03 4.38 -8.85
C ALA A 87 12.49 3.96 -9.06
N LEU A 88 12.74 3.10 -10.06
CA LEU A 88 14.09 2.73 -10.47
C LEU A 88 14.86 3.93 -11.03
N SER A 89 14.23 4.78 -11.86
CA SER A 89 14.88 5.99 -12.39
C SER A 89 15.29 7.00 -11.31
N LYS A 90 14.67 6.93 -10.13
CA LYS A 90 14.96 7.77 -8.97
C LYS A 90 15.81 7.09 -7.91
N ASN A 91 16.35 5.90 -8.20
CA ASN A 91 17.14 5.09 -7.25
C ASN A 91 16.40 4.85 -5.92
N THR A 92 15.09 4.63 -5.98
CA THR A 92 14.31 4.33 -4.77
C THR A 92 14.70 2.94 -4.24
N PRO A 93 15.12 2.81 -2.97
CA PRO A 93 15.56 1.54 -2.40
C PRO A 93 14.48 0.46 -2.53
N ASP A 94 14.90 -0.76 -2.84
CA ASP A 94 14.07 -1.97 -2.92
C ASP A 94 12.85 -1.91 -3.85
N ALA A 95 12.71 -0.86 -4.66
CA ALA A 95 11.55 -0.67 -5.52
C ALA A 95 11.30 -1.84 -6.49
N ALA A 96 12.38 -2.48 -6.96
CA ALA A 96 12.29 -3.65 -7.83
C ALA A 96 11.53 -4.82 -7.19
N ALA A 97 11.81 -5.07 -5.91
CA ALA A 97 11.23 -6.16 -5.13
C ALA A 97 9.87 -5.79 -4.53
N LEU A 98 9.70 -4.53 -4.12
CA LEU A 98 8.43 -4.03 -3.58
C LEU A 98 7.32 -4.01 -4.65
N LEU A 99 7.66 -3.66 -5.89
CA LEU A 99 6.74 -3.55 -7.02
C LEU A 99 6.87 -4.76 -7.96
N ASP A 100 6.99 -5.95 -7.38
CA ASP A 100 7.07 -7.19 -8.13
C ASP A 100 5.70 -7.85 -8.26
N LEU A 101 5.18 -7.86 -9.48
CA LEU A 101 3.92 -8.50 -9.86
C LEU A 101 4.07 -10.02 -10.03
N SER A 102 5.29 -10.54 -10.16
CA SER A 102 5.50 -12.00 -10.29
C SER A 102 5.28 -12.77 -8.98
N ALA A 103 5.18 -12.03 -7.87
CA ALA A 103 4.91 -12.57 -6.54
C ALA A 103 3.40 -12.73 -6.24
N MET A 104 2.52 -12.41 -7.20
CA MET A 104 1.06 -12.54 -7.11
C MET A 104 0.58 -13.96 -7.41
#